data_AF-A0A842ML32-F1
#
_entry.id   AF-A0A842ML32-F1
#
_cell.length_a   1.000
_cell.length_b   1.000
_cell.length_c   1.000
_cell.angle_alpha   90.00
_cell.angle_beta   90.00
_cell.angle_gamma   90.00
#
_symmetry.space_group_name_H-M   'P 1'
#
loop_
_entity.id
_entity.type
_entity.pdbx_description
1 polymer ?
#
loop_
_entity_poly.entity_id
_entity_poly.type
_entity_poly.pdbx_seq_one_letter_code
_entity_poly.pdbx_strand_id
1 'polypeptide(L)'
;MRASAGRILSLLGLALLLLAANEAIHAALSLEGALISECGPEVQMAHVQYNAIMLQVSGAAVLGIIMNYQSDYVKKVAAKFNSGDLKRLFLGMVVAGGSVYNRCGKYCIRFYGKDYTMHQVFAGLSYELYRSSPSTIQITGRGSYMTQLYCKDAVIDIKELSPDTNARKGGTPTIEYILEGNRSIRQESMRVIMSVAGWVAPSLKRTAYGYSVSTRIGLGSSSPLPLNEEYKIL
;
A
#
# COMPACT_ATOMS: atom_id res chain seq x y z
N MET A 1 10.21 -12.82 28.06
CA MET A 1 11.20 -13.22 27.02
C MET A 1 10.76 -13.02 25.56
N ARG A 2 9.51 -12.64 25.22
CA ARG A 2 9.08 -12.42 23.81
C ARG A 2 9.47 -11.06 23.18
N ALA A 3 9.88 -10.08 23.98
CA ALA A 3 10.21 -8.73 23.50
C ALA A 3 11.57 -8.62 22.78
N SER A 4 12.52 -9.54 23.04
CA SER A 4 13.85 -9.49 22.41
C SER A 4 13.84 -10.06 20.97
N ALA A 5 13.06 -11.11 20.71
CA ALA A 5 12.94 -11.71 19.39
C ALA A 5 12.37 -10.71 18.36
N GLY A 6 11.36 -9.91 18.75
CA GLY A 6 10.77 -8.89 17.87
C GLY A 6 11.73 -7.76 17.48
N ARG A 7 12.63 -7.35 18.40
CA ARG A 7 13.66 -6.34 18.10
C ARG A 7 14.78 -6.89 17.21
N ILE A 8 15.16 -8.15 17.42
CA ILE A 8 16.16 -8.83 16.57
C ILE A 8 15.62 -8.97 15.15
N LEU A 9 14.37 -9.40 14.99
CA LEU A 9 13.70 -9.49 13.68
C LEU A 9 13.53 -8.12 12.99
N SER A 10 13.25 -7.05 13.75
CA SER A 10 13.15 -5.71 13.15
C SER A 10 14.51 -5.15 12.71
N LEU A 11 15.57 -5.40 13.48
CA LEU A 11 16.93 -5.00 13.12
C LEU A 11 17.45 -5.79 11.92
N LEU A 12 17.15 -7.09 11.87
CA LEU A 12 17.48 -7.95 10.73
C LEU A 12 16.74 -7.50 9.46
N GLY A 13 15.45 -7.18 9.57
CA GLY A 13 14.65 -6.66 8.46
C GLY A 13 15.15 -5.31 7.95
N LEU A 14 15.55 -4.40 8.85
CA LEU A 14 16.12 -3.10 8.48
C LEU A 14 17.49 -3.26 7.81
N ALA A 15 18.34 -4.15 8.32
CA ALA A 15 19.64 -4.47 7.73
C ALA A 15 19.49 -5.04 6.31
N LEU A 16 18.54 -5.96 6.10
CA LEU A 16 18.27 -6.54 4.79
C LEU A 16 17.67 -5.52 3.80
N LEU A 17 16.84 -4.58 4.28
CA LEU A 17 16.32 -3.47 3.47
C LEU A 17 17.42 -2.51 3.04
N LEU A 18 18.36 -2.19 3.94
CA LEU A 18 19.53 -1.38 3.64
C LEU A 18 20.48 -2.09 2.68
N LEU A 19 20.67 -3.41 2.82
CA LEU A 19 21.43 -4.23 1.88
C LEU A 19 20.78 -4.24 0.49
N ALA A 20 19.47 -4.47 0.40
CA ALA A 20 18.76 -4.44 -0.87
C ALA A 20 18.77 -3.06 -1.54
N ALA A 21 18.65 -1.98 -0.75
CA ALA A 21 18.76 -0.61 -1.25
C ALA A 21 20.19 -0.31 -1.75
N ASN A 22 21.21 -0.73 -1.01
CA ASN A 22 22.61 -0.58 -1.39
C ASN A 22 22.92 -1.38 -2.67
N GLU A 23 22.40 -2.61 -2.79
CA GLU A 23 22.55 -3.43 -4.00
C GLU A 23 21.80 -2.84 -5.20
N ALA A 24 20.61 -2.28 -5.01
CA ALA A 24 19.88 -1.58 -6.07
C ALA A 24 20.62 -0.32 -6.55
N ILE A 25 21.23 0.43 -5.62
CA ILE A 25 22.10 1.58 -5.95
C ILE A 25 23.34 1.11 -6.71
N HIS A 26 23.97 0.01 -6.26
CA HIS A 26 25.15 -0.54 -6.91
C HIS A 26 24.84 -1.11 -8.31
N ALA A 27 23.67 -1.73 -8.49
CA ALA A 27 23.17 -2.19 -9.78
C ALA A 27 22.86 -1.01 -10.71
N ALA A 28 22.27 0.08 -10.20
CA ALA A 28 22.02 1.28 -10.99
C ALA A 28 23.32 1.97 -11.44
N LEU A 29 24.30 2.11 -10.56
CA LEU A 29 25.61 2.69 -10.86
C LEU A 29 26.43 1.84 -11.83
N SER A 30 26.32 0.50 -11.74
CA SER A 30 27.01 -0.41 -12.67
C SER A 30 26.31 -0.52 -14.03
N LEU A 31 24.98 -0.36 -14.09
CA LEU A 31 24.26 -0.21 -15.36
C LEU A 31 24.64 1.09 -16.08
N GLU A 32 24.85 2.18 -15.35
CA GLU A 32 25.29 3.45 -15.92
C GLU A 32 26.68 3.32 -16.57
N GLY A 33 27.61 2.61 -15.90
CA GLY A 33 28.92 2.27 -16.48
C GLY A 33 28.84 1.35 -17.71
N ALA A 34 27.93 0.37 -17.71
CA ALA A 34 27.72 -0.53 -18.85
C ALA A 34 27.06 0.19 -20.05
N LEU A 35 26.12 1.10 -19.80
CA LEU A 35 25.47 1.94 -20.82
C LEU A 35 26.44 2.97 -21.42
N ILE A 36 27.38 3.50 -20.62
CA ILE A 36 28.46 4.36 -21.11
C ILE A 36 29.50 3.55 -21.93
N SER A 37 29.61 2.24 -21.66
CA SER A 37 30.50 1.30 -22.34
C SER A 37 29.92 0.69 -23.62
N GLU A 38 28.67 1.00 -24.02
CA GLU A 38 28.08 0.53 -25.30
C GLU A 38 28.73 1.11 -26.57
N CYS A 39 29.90 1.77 -26.46
CA CYS A 39 30.78 2.08 -27.59
C CYS A 39 31.99 1.13 -27.70
N GLY A 40 31.92 -0.10 -27.19
CA GLY A 40 32.97 -1.12 -27.37
C GLY A 40 32.43 -2.56 -27.27
N PRO A 41 32.88 -3.51 -28.11
CA PRO A 41 32.15 -4.77 -28.34
C PRO A 41 32.42 -5.90 -27.33
N GLU A 42 33.13 -5.69 -26.21
CA GLU A 42 33.63 -6.83 -25.39
C GLU A 42 33.55 -6.66 -23.87
N VAL A 43 32.61 -5.86 -23.33
CA VAL A 43 32.38 -5.83 -21.86
C VAL A 43 31.30 -6.84 -21.44
N GLN A 44 31.77 -8.07 -21.23
CA GLN A 44 31.36 -9.09 -20.24
C GLN A 44 29.86 -9.32 -19.95
N MET A 45 29.24 -10.24 -20.72
CA MET A 45 27.94 -10.85 -20.39
C MET A 45 27.84 -11.46 -18.98
N ALA A 46 28.97 -11.86 -18.38
CA ALA A 46 29.01 -12.45 -17.03
C ALA A 46 28.62 -11.45 -15.92
N HIS A 47 28.99 -10.16 -16.07
CA HIS A 47 28.61 -9.13 -15.09
C HIS A 47 27.12 -8.79 -15.15
N VAL A 48 26.53 -8.80 -16.34
CA VAL A 48 25.09 -8.59 -16.54
C VAL A 48 24.28 -9.74 -15.92
N GLN A 49 24.73 -11.00 -16.09
CA GLN A 49 24.09 -12.16 -15.48
C GLN A 49 24.20 -12.16 -13.94
N TYR A 50 25.38 -11.82 -13.39
CA TYR A 50 25.57 -11.72 -11.94
C TYR A 50 24.67 -10.64 -11.32
N ASN A 51 24.60 -9.45 -11.93
CA ASN A 51 23.73 -8.36 -11.45
C ASN A 51 22.24 -8.71 -11.53
N ALA A 52 21.82 -9.44 -12.57
CA ALA A 52 20.43 -9.91 -12.72
C ALA A 52 20.05 -10.95 -11.65
N ILE A 53 20.96 -11.88 -11.32
CA ILE A 53 20.74 -12.89 -10.27
C ILE A 53 20.69 -12.23 -8.89
N MET A 54 21.61 -11.29 -8.60
CA MET A 54 21.60 -10.58 -7.33
C MET A 54 20.31 -9.78 -7.15
N LEU A 55 19.83 -9.06 -8.18
CA LEU A 55 18.55 -8.34 -8.13
C LEU A 55 17.36 -9.26 -7.79
N GLN A 56 17.35 -10.50 -8.29
CA GLN A 56 16.31 -11.49 -7.97
C GLN A 56 16.39 -11.95 -6.50
N VAL A 57 17.61 -12.15 -5.98
CA VAL A 57 17.83 -12.55 -4.58
C VAL A 57 17.45 -11.42 -3.62
N SER A 58 17.84 -10.17 -3.90
CA SER A 58 17.45 -9.00 -3.09
C SER A 58 15.93 -8.79 -3.16
N GLY A 59 15.32 -8.99 -4.34
CA GLY A 59 13.86 -8.96 -4.51
C GLY A 59 13.15 -10.02 -3.66
N ALA A 60 13.65 -11.25 -3.64
CA ALA A 60 13.12 -12.34 -2.81
C ALA A 60 13.29 -12.07 -1.31
N ALA A 61 14.42 -11.49 -0.89
CA ALA A 61 14.66 -11.11 0.51
C ALA A 61 13.72 -9.98 0.96
N VAL A 62 13.54 -8.95 0.14
CA VAL A 62 12.58 -7.86 0.39
C VAL A 62 11.16 -8.40 0.47
N LEU A 63 10.77 -9.29 -0.46
CA LEU A 63 9.46 -9.96 -0.42
C LEU A 63 9.28 -10.80 0.86
N GLY A 64 10.30 -11.54 1.29
CA GLY A 64 10.25 -12.33 2.53
C GLY A 64 10.09 -11.48 3.80
N ILE A 65 10.74 -10.30 3.85
CA ILE A 65 10.60 -9.34 4.96
C ILE A 65 9.21 -8.73 4.97
N ILE A 66 8.73 -8.34 3.79
CA ILE A 66 7.37 -7.81 3.60
C ILE A 66 6.36 -8.86 4.08
N MET A 67 6.48 -10.13 3.64
CA MET A 67 5.58 -11.21 4.05
C MET A 67 5.60 -11.48 5.57
N ASN A 68 6.76 -11.43 6.23
CA ASN A 68 6.84 -11.61 7.69
C ASN A 68 6.32 -10.42 8.50
N TYR A 69 6.43 -9.20 7.96
CA TYR A 69 5.90 -8.00 8.65
C TYR A 69 4.37 -7.92 8.58
N GLN A 70 3.78 -8.52 7.55
CA GLN A 70 2.36 -8.44 7.23
C GLN A 70 1.46 -9.29 8.14
N SER A 71 1.92 -10.46 8.59
CA SER A 71 1.08 -11.44 9.32
C SER A 71 0.54 -10.95 10.67
N ASP A 72 1.13 -9.90 11.25
CA ASP A 72 0.71 -9.30 12.51
C ASP A 72 0.28 -7.83 12.42
N TYR A 73 0.21 -7.23 11.23
CA TYR A 73 -0.12 -5.80 11.10
C TYR A 73 -1.43 -5.45 11.80
N VAL A 74 -2.51 -6.17 11.47
CA VAL A 74 -3.83 -5.90 12.06
C VAL A 74 -3.81 -6.08 13.58
N LYS A 75 -3.13 -7.11 14.10
CA LYS A 75 -3.01 -7.32 15.55
C LYS A 75 -2.27 -6.17 16.25
N LYS A 76 -1.18 -5.69 15.65
CA LYS A 76 -0.40 -4.56 16.19
C LYS A 76 -1.22 -3.28 16.20
N VAL A 77 -1.98 -3.03 15.14
CA VAL A 77 -2.85 -1.87 15.00
C VAL A 77 -4.03 -1.97 15.98
N ALA A 78 -4.68 -3.13 16.08
CA ALA A 78 -5.77 -3.37 17.03
C ALA A 78 -5.33 -3.27 18.50
N ALA A 79 -4.09 -3.63 18.81
CA ALA A 79 -3.52 -3.44 20.15
C ALA A 79 -3.21 -1.96 20.47
N LYS A 80 -3.00 -1.13 19.44
CA LYS A 80 -2.59 0.28 19.59
C LYS A 80 -3.78 1.25 19.59
N PHE A 81 -4.86 0.91 18.89
CA PHE A 81 -5.95 1.83 18.58
C PHE A 81 -7.30 1.32 19.09
N ASN A 82 -8.17 2.24 19.48
CA ASN A 82 -9.54 1.91 19.89
C ASN A 82 -10.42 1.61 18.65
N SER A 83 -11.64 1.12 18.88
CA SER A 83 -12.58 0.77 17.81
C SER A 83 -12.87 1.93 16.85
N GLY A 84 -13.04 3.16 17.36
CA GLY A 84 -13.29 4.35 16.52
C GLY A 84 -12.12 4.66 15.58
N ASP A 85 -10.90 4.51 16.06
CA ASP A 85 -9.67 4.66 15.25
C ASP A 85 -9.52 3.52 14.23
N LEU A 86 -9.86 2.29 14.60
CA LEU A 86 -9.91 1.17 13.64
C LEU A 86 -10.95 1.40 12.54
N LYS A 87 -12.11 2.01 12.87
CA LYS A 87 -13.10 2.43 11.86
C LYS A 87 -12.52 3.47 10.90
N ARG A 88 -11.63 4.37 11.34
CA ARG A 88 -10.94 5.33 10.45
C ARG A 88 -10.04 4.63 9.44
N LEU A 89 -9.29 3.62 9.89
CA LEU A 89 -8.44 2.81 9.00
C LEU A 89 -9.27 2.02 8.00
N PHE A 90 -10.35 1.39 8.49
CA PHE A 90 -11.27 0.65 7.66
C PHE A 90 -11.92 1.55 6.60
N LEU A 91 -12.38 2.75 6.98
CA LEU A 91 -12.89 3.75 6.05
C LEU A 91 -11.81 4.15 5.03
N GLY A 92 -10.56 4.37 5.43
CA GLY A 92 -9.46 4.67 4.52
C GLY A 92 -9.27 3.61 3.43
N MET A 93 -9.39 2.31 3.78
CA MET A 93 -9.37 1.22 2.79
C MET A 93 -10.55 1.28 1.83
N VAL A 94 -11.75 1.52 2.36
CA VAL A 94 -12.98 1.57 1.56
C VAL A 94 -12.98 2.78 0.63
N VAL A 95 -12.51 3.94 1.06
CA VAL A 95 -12.40 5.14 0.23
C VAL A 95 -11.36 4.95 -0.88
N ALA A 96 -10.21 4.34 -0.57
CA ALA A 96 -9.13 4.21 -1.53
C ALA A 96 -9.39 3.14 -2.63
N GLY A 97 -10.02 2.02 -2.27
CA GLY A 97 -10.18 0.87 -3.18
C GLY A 97 -11.46 0.05 -2.99
N GLY A 98 -12.41 0.56 -2.20
CA GLY A 98 -13.66 -0.13 -1.91
C GLY A 98 -14.88 0.43 -2.65
N SER A 99 -15.92 -0.38 -2.73
CA SER A 99 -17.26 0.05 -3.12
C SER A 99 -18.34 -0.52 -2.21
N VAL A 100 -19.35 0.30 -1.93
CA VAL A 100 -20.43 0.02 -0.99
C VAL A 100 -21.72 -0.21 -1.77
N TYR A 101 -22.38 -1.33 -1.50
CA TYR A 101 -23.64 -1.75 -2.10
C TYR A 101 -24.70 -1.89 -1.02
N ASN A 102 -25.83 -1.20 -1.22
CA ASN A 102 -27.06 -1.43 -0.48
C ASN A 102 -28.21 -1.40 -1.49
N ARG A 103 -28.70 -2.58 -1.91
CA ARG A 103 -29.83 -2.69 -2.84
C ARG A 103 -30.69 -3.89 -2.48
N CYS A 104 -32.01 -3.69 -2.45
CA CYS A 104 -33.01 -4.75 -2.19
C CYS A 104 -32.72 -5.56 -0.91
N GLY A 105 -32.36 -4.88 0.19
CA GLY A 105 -32.05 -5.52 1.47
C GLY A 105 -30.70 -6.24 1.53
N LYS A 106 -29.88 -6.18 0.48
CA LYS A 106 -28.51 -6.74 0.47
C LYS A 106 -27.49 -5.66 0.76
N TYR A 107 -26.65 -5.89 1.77
CA TYR A 107 -25.60 -4.99 2.24
C TYR A 107 -24.23 -5.63 1.99
N CYS A 108 -23.37 -4.97 1.21
CA CYS A 108 -22.05 -5.49 0.87
C CYS A 108 -21.03 -4.37 0.68
N ILE A 109 -19.84 -4.56 1.22
CA ILE A 109 -18.65 -3.78 0.88
C ILE A 109 -17.73 -4.68 0.06
N ARG A 110 -17.31 -4.22 -1.12
CA ARG A 110 -16.36 -4.91 -1.98
C ARG A 110 -15.06 -4.12 -2.01
N PHE A 111 -13.98 -4.75 -1.59
CA PHE A 111 -12.65 -4.19 -1.68
C PHE A 111 -11.94 -4.79 -2.89
N TYR A 112 -11.33 -3.94 -3.72
CA TYR A 112 -10.62 -4.32 -4.94
C TYR A 112 -9.16 -3.87 -4.86
N GLY A 113 -8.25 -4.69 -5.38
CA GLY A 113 -6.83 -4.38 -5.39
C GLY A 113 -6.01 -5.46 -6.09
N LYS A 114 -4.75 -5.13 -6.44
CA LYS A 114 -3.79 -6.12 -6.95
C LYS A 114 -2.97 -6.76 -5.83
N ASP A 115 -2.83 -6.07 -4.70
CA ASP A 115 -2.06 -6.54 -3.56
C ASP A 115 -2.91 -7.40 -2.62
N TYR A 116 -2.68 -8.71 -2.64
CA TYR A 116 -3.36 -9.67 -1.78
C TYR A 116 -3.20 -9.36 -0.28
N THR A 117 -2.09 -8.76 0.12
CA THR A 117 -1.88 -8.38 1.53
C THR A 117 -2.91 -7.35 1.97
N MET A 118 -3.20 -6.34 1.15
CA MET A 118 -4.22 -5.35 1.51
C MET A 118 -5.59 -6.01 1.65
N HIS A 119 -5.89 -7.08 0.91
CA HIS A 119 -7.11 -7.86 1.11
C HIS A 119 -7.11 -8.59 2.47
N GLN A 120 -5.97 -9.12 2.93
CA GLN A 120 -5.85 -9.70 4.27
C GLN A 120 -5.99 -8.65 5.37
N VAL A 121 -5.41 -7.45 5.19
CA VAL A 121 -5.59 -6.33 6.13
C VAL A 121 -7.05 -5.93 6.21
N PHE A 122 -7.74 -5.82 5.07
CA PHE A 122 -9.17 -5.54 5.02
C PHE A 122 -10.00 -6.60 5.76
N ALA A 123 -9.71 -7.89 5.52
CA ALA A 123 -10.40 -8.98 6.20
C ALA A 123 -10.14 -8.99 7.71
N GLY A 124 -8.90 -8.74 8.14
CA GLY A 124 -8.55 -8.65 9.55
C GLY A 124 -9.24 -7.47 10.25
N LEU A 125 -9.24 -6.28 9.65
CA LEU A 125 -9.97 -5.12 10.20
C LEU A 125 -11.48 -5.39 10.26
N SER A 126 -12.03 -6.07 9.26
CA SER A 126 -13.44 -6.48 9.25
C SER A 126 -13.76 -7.41 10.42
N TYR A 127 -12.84 -8.32 10.75
CA TYR A 127 -12.99 -9.22 11.88
C TYR A 127 -12.89 -8.50 13.22
N GLU A 128 -11.96 -7.56 13.37
CA GLU A 128 -11.82 -6.81 14.62
C GLU A 128 -13.01 -5.88 14.90
N LEU A 129 -13.56 -5.25 13.85
CA LEU A 129 -14.68 -4.31 13.99
C LEU A 129 -16.04 -5.00 14.04
N TYR A 130 -16.27 -5.99 13.18
CA TYR A 130 -17.59 -6.55 12.91
C TYR A 130 -17.68 -8.06 13.12
N ARG A 131 -16.61 -8.70 13.64
CA ARG A 131 -16.51 -10.16 13.83
C ARG A 131 -16.84 -10.95 12.57
N SER A 132 -16.55 -10.38 11.40
CA SER A 132 -16.79 -10.97 10.09
C SER A 132 -15.48 -11.09 9.33
N SER A 133 -15.16 -12.31 8.87
CA SER A 133 -13.94 -12.59 8.10
C SER A 133 -14.29 -12.84 6.64
N PRO A 134 -14.30 -11.80 5.79
CA PRO A 134 -14.66 -11.96 4.38
C PRO A 134 -13.59 -12.74 3.60
N SER A 135 -14.04 -13.60 2.68
CA SER A 135 -13.15 -14.34 1.79
C SER A 135 -12.67 -13.48 0.62
N THR A 136 -11.43 -13.70 0.21
CA THR A 136 -10.81 -13.05 -0.96
C THR A 136 -10.81 -14.00 -2.15
N ILE A 137 -11.26 -13.52 -3.31
CA ILE A 137 -11.21 -14.26 -4.58
C ILE A 137 -10.28 -13.56 -5.57
N GLN A 138 -9.59 -14.35 -6.39
CA GLN A 138 -8.79 -13.82 -7.50
C GLN A 138 -9.66 -13.67 -8.75
N ILE A 139 -9.63 -12.49 -9.36
CA ILE A 139 -10.25 -12.17 -10.64
C ILE A 139 -9.20 -12.36 -11.73
N THR A 140 -9.11 -13.57 -12.28
CA THR A 140 -8.10 -13.99 -13.27
C THR A 140 -8.06 -13.07 -14.49
N GLY A 141 -9.21 -12.67 -15.03
CA GLY A 141 -9.27 -11.81 -16.22
C GLY A 141 -8.74 -10.38 -16.03
N ARG A 142 -8.48 -9.93 -14.79
CA ARG A 142 -7.97 -8.59 -14.48
C ARG A 142 -6.65 -8.59 -13.70
N GLY A 143 -6.12 -9.77 -13.37
CA GLY A 143 -4.93 -9.89 -12.51
C GLY A 143 -5.11 -9.14 -11.18
N SER A 144 -6.30 -9.24 -10.57
CA SER A 144 -6.66 -8.51 -9.34
C SER A 144 -7.40 -9.43 -8.37
N TYR A 145 -7.56 -8.99 -7.13
CA TYR A 145 -8.33 -9.67 -6.11
C TYR A 145 -9.56 -8.86 -5.73
N MET A 146 -10.55 -9.55 -5.16
CA MET A 146 -11.74 -8.94 -4.58
C MET A 146 -12.05 -9.62 -3.25
N THR A 147 -12.28 -8.81 -2.22
CA THR A 147 -12.79 -9.28 -0.91
C THR A 147 -14.17 -8.71 -0.68
N GLN A 148 -15.12 -9.55 -0.27
CA GLN A 148 -16.51 -9.15 -0.11
C GLN A 148 -16.97 -9.31 1.34
N LEU A 149 -17.25 -8.18 2.00
CA LEU A 149 -17.84 -8.14 3.34
C LEU A 149 -19.36 -8.00 3.23
N TYR A 150 -20.09 -9.03 3.64
CA TYR A 150 -21.55 -9.01 3.76
C TYR A 150 -21.93 -8.70 5.22
N CYS A 151 -21.92 -7.41 5.58
CA CYS A 151 -22.25 -6.96 6.93
C CYS A 151 -23.10 -5.69 6.83
N LYS A 152 -24.31 -5.73 7.41
CA LYS A 152 -25.24 -4.59 7.41
C LYS A 152 -24.68 -3.42 8.22
N ASP A 153 -24.17 -3.71 9.40
CA ASP A 153 -23.66 -2.70 10.34
C ASP A 153 -22.46 -1.95 9.74
N ALA A 154 -21.53 -2.68 9.11
CA ALA A 154 -20.40 -2.06 8.41
C ALA A 154 -20.84 -1.12 7.27
N VAL A 155 -21.90 -1.46 6.53
CA VAL A 155 -22.42 -0.60 5.46
C VAL A 155 -23.13 0.63 6.03
N ILE A 156 -23.83 0.50 7.16
CA ILE A 156 -24.45 1.64 7.85
C ILE A 156 -23.37 2.58 8.38
N ASP A 157 -22.39 2.04 9.11
CA ASP A 157 -21.25 2.80 9.64
C ASP A 157 -20.53 3.59 8.54
N ILE A 158 -20.18 2.95 7.42
CA ILE A 158 -19.49 3.67 6.33
C ILE A 158 -20.35 4.79 5.74
N LYS A 159 -21.66 4.61 5.65
CA LYS A 159 -22.56 5.65 5.15
C LYS A 159 -22.74 6.80 6.14
N GLU A 160 -22.71 6.53 7.43
CA GLU A 160 -22.76 7.58 8.46
C GLU A 160 -21.44 8.37 8.48
N LEU A 161 -20.32 7.67 8.40
CA LEU A 161 -18.97 8.27 8.46
C LEU A 161 -18.54 8.95 7.15
N SER A 162 -19.11 8.52 6.03
CA SER A 162 -18.82 9.07 4.71
C SER A 162 -20.03 8.92 3.76
N PRO A 163 -21.04 9.81 3.88
CA PRO A 163 -22.31 9.71 3.17
C PRO A 163 -22.20 9.60 1.65
N ASP A 164 -21.18 10.24 1.07
CA ASP A 164 -20.94 10.26 -0.39
C ASP A 164 -20.17 9.05 -0.91
N THR A 165 -19.77 8.12 -0.03
CA THR A 165 -19.11 6.88 -0.42
C THR A 165 -20.03 6.03 -1.31
N ASN A 166 -19.75 6.03 -2.61
CA ASN A 166 -20.46 5.31 -3.68
C ASN A 166 -21.84 5.86 -4.10
N ALA A 167 -21.97 7.19 -4.21
CA ALA A 167 -22.92 7.70 -5.20
C ALA A 167 -22.41 7.29 -6.60
N ARG A 168 -23.10 6.35 -7.28
CA ARG A 168 -22.92 6.04 -8.72
C ARG A 168 -22.91 7.27 -9.65
N LYS A 169 -23.24 8.46 -9.11
CA LYS A 169 -23.25 9.77 -9.74
C LYS A 169 -21.98 10.63 -9.47
N GLY A 170 -20.91 10.07 -8.90
CA GLY A 170 -19.65 10.80 -8.70
C GLY A 170 -19.57 11.62 -7.41
N GLY A 171 -20.11 11.10 -6.30
CA GLY A 171 -19.84 11.66 -4.97
C GLY A 171 -18.39 11.42 -4.58
N THR A 172 -17.70 12.45 -4.07
CA THR A 172 -16.34 12.30 -3.54
C THR A 172 -16.47 11.78 -2.10
N PRO A 173 -15.94 10.60 -1.76
CA PRO A 173 -15.98 10.11 -0.39
C PRO A 173 -15.36 11.14 0.55
N THR A 174 -16.10 11.54 1.59
CA THR A 174 -15.58 12.45 2.60
C THR A 174 -14.58 11.72 3.48
N ILE A 175 -13.48 12.40 3.79
CA ILE A 175 -12.37 11.91 4.63
C ILE A 175 -12.32 12.61 5.97
N GLU A 176 -13.27 13.49 6.26
CA GLU A 176 -13.30 14.33 7.47
C GLU A 176 -13.17 13.46 8.72
N TYR A 177 -13.89 12.35 8.78
CA TYR A 177 -13.78 11.40 9.89
C TYR A 177 -12.36 10.85 10.10
N ILE A 178 -11.58 10.68 9.02
CA ILE A 178 -10.16 10.30 9.08
C ILE A 178 -9.33 11.48 9.62
N LEU A 179 -9.61 12.70 9.15
CA LEU A 179 -8.88 13.92 9.50
C LEU A 179 -9.14 14.38 10.94
N GLU A 180 -10.30 14.09 11.51
CA GLU A 180 -10.62 14.32 12.93
C GLU A 180 -9.78 13.45 13.88
N GLY A 181 -9.17 12.39 13.35
CA GLY A 181 -8.31 11.51 14.12
C GLY A 181 -7.07 12.22 14.68
N ASN A 182 -6.56 11.70 15.79
CA ASN A 182 -5.26 12.14 16.31
C ASN A 182 -4.13 11.95 15.27
N ARG A 183 -2.98 12.58 15.49
CA ARG A 183 -1.86 12.52 14.55
C ARG A 183 -1.43 11.09 14.21
N SER A 184 -1.44 10.17 15.18
CA SER A 184 -0.98 8.81 14.95
C SER A 184 -1.94 8.02 14.05
N ILE A 185 -3.25 8.17 14.22
CA ILE A 185 -4.21 7.44 13.38
C ILE A 185 -4.28 8.05 11.98
N ARG A 186 -4.15 9.38 11.85
CA ARG A 186 -4.05 10.05 10.55
C ARG A 186 -2.87 9.53 9.73
N GLN A 187 -1.70 9.41 10.35
CA GLN A 187 -0.51 8.86 9.69
C GLN A 187 -0.73 7.41 9.23
N GLU A 188 -1.36 6.59 10.06
CA GLU A 188 -1.61 5.19 9.72
C GLU A 188 -2.68 5.04 8.64
N SER A 189 -3.77 5.83 8.71
CA SER A 189 -4.78 5.89 7.65
C SER A 189 -4.16 6.30 6.32
N MET A 190 -3.23 7.26 6.34
CA MET A 190 -2.56 7.68 5.12
C MET A 190 -1.64 6.60 4.56
N ARG A 191 -0.92 5.86 5.41
CA ARG A 191 -0.14 4.69 4.99
C ARG A 191 -1.05 3.67 4.30
N VAL A 192 -2.19 3.37 4.91
CA VAL A 192 -3.16 2.43 4.34
C VAL A 192 -3.69 2.92 2.99
N ILE A 193 -4.10 4.19 2.88
CA ILE A 193 -4.58 4.76 1.61
C ILE A 193 -3.49 4.70 0.53
N MET A 194 -2.26 5.07 0.87
CA MET A 194 -1.11 4.98 -0.04
C MET A 194 -0.82 3.53 -0.46
N SER A 195 -0.95 2.55 0.44
CA SER A 195 -0.77 1.14 0.09
C SER A 195 -1.87 0.61 -0.82
N VAL A 196 -3.09 1.16 -0.75
CA VAL A 196 -4.22 0.73 -1.59
C VAL A 196 -4.21 1.39 -2.97
N ALA A 197 -4.09 2.71 -3.01
CA ALA A 197 -4.28 3.49 -4.24
C ALA A 197 -3.06 4.33 -4.63
N GLY A 198 -2.05 4.42 -3.75
CA GLY A 198 -0.87 5.23 -3.98
C GLY A 198 0.08 4.60 -5.00
N TRP A 199 0.86 5.46 -5.63
CA TRP A 199 1.99 5.09 -6.47
C TRP A 199 3.17 6.02 -6.20
N VAL A 200 4.37 5.45 -6.32
CA VAL A 200 5.63 6.17 -6.25
C VAL A 200 6.38 5.84 -7.53
N ALA A 201 6.65 6.85 -8.35
CA ALA A 201 7.35 6.66 -9.62
C ALA A 201 8.50 7.67 -9.75
N PRO A 202 9.65 7.27 -10.29
CA PRO A 202 10.68 8.21 -10.66
C PRO A 202 10.19 9.08 -11.83
N SER A 203 10.57 10.35 -11.80
CA SER A 203 10.36 11.32 -12.87
C SER A 203 11.70 11.83 -13.32
N LEU A 204 11.97 11.67 -14.60
CA LEU A 204 13.19 12.16 -15.24
C LEU A 204 12.86 13.44 -15.98
N LYS A 205 13.51 14.53 -15.60
CA LYS A 205 13.38 15.82 -16.30
C LYS A 205 14.72 16.17 -16.93
N ARG A 206 14.72 16.36 -18.25
CA ARG A 206 15.90 16.88 -18.96
C ARG A 206 16.16 18.33 -18.54
N THR A 207 17.40 18.66 -18.26
CA THR A 207 17.90 19.98 -17.88
C THR A 207 19.04 20.39 -18.82
N ALA A 208 19.51 21.64 -18.72
CA ALA A 208 20.63 22.14 -19.52
C ALA A 208 21.95 21.36 -19.28
N TYR A 209 22.08 20.68 -18.13
CA TYR A 209 23.30 19.98 -17.71
C TYR A 209 23.15 18.46 -17.59
N GLY A 210 22.04 17.88 -18.08
CA GLY A 210 21.78 16.43 -17.99
C GLY A 210 20.35 16.11 -17.57
N TYR A 211 20.17 15.10 -16.73
CA TYR A 211 18.85 14.69 -16.23
C TYR A 211 18.74 14.95 -14.72
N SER A 212 17.63 15.55 -14.31
CA SER A 212 17.20 15.62 -12.92
C SER A 212 16.27 14.45 -12.65
N VAL A 213 16.58 13.64 -11.64
CA VAL A 213 15.68 12.61 -11.11
C VAL A 213 14.89 13.24 -9.97
N SER A 214 13.57 13.11 -9.98
CA SER A 214 12.71 13.45 -8.85
C SER A 214 11.69 12.35 -8.60
N THR A 215 11.30 12.14 -7.35
CA THR A 215 10.25 11.17 -7.02
C THR A 215 8.90 11.83 -7.16
N ARG A 216 8.00 11.22 -7.95
CA ARG A 216 6.59 11.58 -7.99
C ARG A 216 5.81 10.62 -7.13
N ILE A 217 5.02 11.19 -6.24
CA ILE A 217 4.06 10.47 -5.42
C ILE A 217 2.68 10.88 -5.92
N GLY A 218 1.81 9.90 -6.13
CA GLY A 218 0.41 10.17 -6.40
C GLY A 218 -0.46 9.24 -5.58
N LEU A 219 -1.53 9.80 -5.05
CA LEU A 219 -2.69 9.03 -4.60
C LEU A 219 -3.52 8.82 -5.87
N GLY A 220 -3.77 7.58 -6.27
CA GLY A 220 -4.41 7.24 -7.55
C GLY A 220 -5.72 7.98 -7.86
N SER A 221 -6.31 7.72 -9.03
CA SER A 221 -7.50 8.43 -9.54
C SER A 221 -8.76 8.37 -8.65
N SER A 222 -8.75 7.58 -7.58
CA SER A 222 -9.81 7.45 -6.58
C SER A 222 -9.52 8.20 -5.27
N SER A 223 -8.44 8.96 -5.17
CA SER A 223 -8.16 9.83 -4.02
C SER A 223 -9.13 11.01 -3.97
N PRO A 224 -9.81 11.26 -2.84
CA PRO A 224 -10.62 12.47 -2.65
C PRO A 224 -9.78 13.72 -2.93
N LEU A 225 -10.25 14.60 -3.81
CA LEU A 225 -9.60 15.89 -4.16
C LEU A 225 -9.07 16.69 -2.96
N PRO A 226 -9.73 16.73 -1.78
CA PRO A 226 -9.21 17.42 -0.59
C PRO A 226 -7.85 16.89 -0.09
N LEU A 227 -7.55 15.60 -0.27
CA LEU A 227 -6.24 15.03 0.09
C LEU A 227 -5.12 15.56 -0.79
N ASN A 228 -5.40 15.73 -2.08
CA ASN A 228 -4.39 16.18 -3.03
C ASN A 228 -4.02 17.67 -2.81
N GLU A 229 -4.93 18.46 -2.24
CA GLU A 229 -4.70 19.87 -1.91
C GLU A 229 -3.79 20.03 -0.68
N GLU A 230 -3.96 19.23 0.38
CA GLU A 230 -3.05 19.23 1.55
C GLU A 230 -1.61 18.82 1.18
N TYR A 231 -1.45 17.93 0.20
CA TYR A 231 -0.13 17.48 -0.27
C TYR A 231 0.64 18.49 -1.13
N LYS A 232 -0.01 19.54 -1.66
CA LYS A 232 0.70 20.62 -2.35
C LYS A 232 1.41 21.58 -1.39
N ILE A 233 1.07 21.52 -0.10
CA ILE A 233 1.50 22.46 0.93
C ILE A 233 2.62 21.87 1.82
N LEU A 234 2.86 20.55 1.76
CA LEU A 234 3.98 19.85 2.40
C LEU A 234 5.15 19.67 1.42
#